data_AF-B4I0A8-F1
#
_entry.id   AF-B4I0A8-F1
#
_cell.length_a   1.000
_cell.length_b   1.000
_cell.length_c   1.000
_cell.angle_alpha   90.00
_cell.angle_beta   90.00
_cell.angle_gamma   90.00
#
_symmetry.space_group_name_H-M   'P 1'
#
loop_
_entity.id
_entity.type
_entity.pdbx_description
1 polymer ?
#
loop_
_entity_poly.entity_id
_entity_poly.type
_entity_poly.pdbx_seq_one_letter_code
_entity_poly.pdbx_strand_id
1 'polypeptide(L)'
;MSKIERGRVGVWPVGLVGGLMVERPLLTEDGTKVTGFNAAWRPERPFPIDTAAFAISMDLFIRNPQATFSYEVQRGYQSIGVQI
;
A
#
# COMPACT_ATOMS: atom_id res chain seq x y z
N MET A 1 -8.13 15.25 -0.49
CA MET A 1 -7.32 14.23 0.18
C MET A 1 -6.84 14.78 1.50
N SER A 2 -7.10 14.10 2.61
CA SER A 2 -6.60 14.47 3.93
C SER A 2 -5.08 14.42 3.95
N LYS A 3 -4.47 15.29 4.76
CA LYS A 3 -3.02 15.39 4.90
C LYS A 3 -2.50 14.10 5.54
N ILE A 4 -1.67 13.36 4.82
CA ILE A 4 -0.94 12.22 5.41
C ILE A 4 0.02 12.78 6.45
N GLU A 5 0.00 12.19 7.65
CA GLU A 5 0.92 12.59 8.71
C GLU A 5 2.38 12.39 8.28
N ARG A 6 3.28 13.26 8.75
CA ARG A 6 4.71 13.15 8.44
C ARG A 6 5.25 11.81 8.92
N GLY A 7 6.12 11.20 8.12
CA GLY A 7 6.70 9.90 8.42
C GLY A 7 5.73 8.72 8.25
N ARG A 8 4.53 8.93 7.68
CA ARG A 8 3.53 7.86 7.48
C ARG A 8 3.19 7.62 6.01
N VAL A 9 2.49 6.51 5.79
CA VAL A 9 1.85 6.12 4.54
C VAL A 9 0.33 6.13 4.77
N GLY A 10 -0.41 6.73 3.85
CA GLY A 10 -1.88 6.66 3.82
C GLY A 10 -2.33 5.53 2.89
N VAL A 11 -3.37 4.80 3.29
CA VAL A 11 -3.98 3.74 2.47
C VAL A 11 -5.50 3.92 2.39
N TRP A 12 -6.11 3.51 1.29
CA TRP A 12 -7.56 3.61 1.08
C TRP A 12 -8.08 2.50 0.17
N PRO A 13 -9.40 2.23 0.19
CA PRO A 13 -10.01 1.26 -0.71
C PRO A 13 -9.91 1.67 -2.18
N VAL A 14 -9.69 0.71 -3.07
CA VAL A 14 -9.70 0.89 -4.52
C VAL A 14 -10.65 -0.13 -5.15
N GLY A 15 -11.48 0.33 -6.07
CA GLY A 15 -12.43 -0.52 -6.79
C GLY A 15 -11.81 -1.17 -8.03
N LEU A 16 -12.32 -2.35 -8.39
CA LEU A 16 -11.99 -3.06 -9.64
C LEU A 16 -10.51 -3.46 -9.79
N VAL A 17 -9.88 -3.92 -8.71
CA VAL A 17 -8.47 -4.38 -8.72
C VAL A 17 -8.36 -5.80 -8.13
N GLY A 18 -7.37 -6.57 -8.60
CA GLY A 18 -7.03 -7.87 -8.03
C GLY A 18 -8.12 -8.96 -8.16
N GLY A 19 -9.08 -8.76 -9.08
CA GLY A 19 -10.24 -9.67 -9.24
C GLY A 19 -11.35 -9.43 -8.22
N LEU A 20 -11.30 -8.35 -7.44
CA LEU A 20 -12.32 -7.96 -6.47
C LEU A 20 -13.04 -6.67 -6.90
N MET A 21 -14.30 -6.55 -6.47
CA MET A 21 -15.05 -5.31 -6.62
C MET A 21 -14.39 -4.16 -5.84
N VAL A 22 -13.84 -4.46 -4.65
CA VAL A 22 -13.10 -3.51 -3.81
C VAL A 22 -11.99 -4.24 -3.05
N GLU A 23 -10.74 -3.81 -3.26
CA GLU A 23 -9.62 -4.09 -2.36
C GLU A 23 -9.54 -2.97 -1.31
N ARG A 24 -9.41 -3.35 -0.03
CA ARG A 24 -9.41 -2.43 1.11
C ARG A 24 -8.52 -2.91 2.25
N PRO A 25 -7.95 -1.98 3.04
CA PRO A 25 -7.32 -2.32 4.30
C PRO A 25 -8.36 -2.88 5.29
N LEU A 26 -7.94 -3.88 6.04
CA LEU A 26 -8.60 -4.33 7.26
C LEU A 26 -8.05 -3.52 8.42
N LEU A 27 -8.93 -2.98 9.25
CA LEU A 27 -8.56 -2.14 10.37
C LEU A 27 -8.78 -2.89 11.69
N THR A 28 -8.12 -2.42 12.75
CA THR A 28 -8.49 -2.72 14.13
C THR A 28 -9.93 -2.28 14.42
N GLU A 29 -10.56 -2.82 15.46
CA GLU A 29 -11.95 -2.48 15.82
C GLU A 29 -12.16 -0.98 16.06
N ASP A 30 -11.14 -0.29 16.58
CA ASP A 30 -11.13 1.15 16.81
C ASP A 30 -10.84 1.97 15.52
N GLY A 31 -10.58 1.32 14.40
CA GLY A 31 -10.32 1.95 13.10
C GLY A 31 -8.98 2.68 12.98
N THR A 32 -8.07 2.54 13.95
CA THR A 32 -6.85 3.36 14.00
C THR A 32 -5.64 2.73 13.32
N LYS A 33 -5.60 1.41 13.16
CA LYS A 33 -4.45 0.68 12.61
C LYS A 33 -4.88 -0.32 11.56
N VAL A 34 -4.03 -0.50 10.55
CA VAL A 34 -4.19 -1.54 9.54
C VAL A 34 -3.70 -2.87 10.10
N THR A 35 -4.54 -3.89 10.07
CA THR A 35 -4.25 -5.26 10.52
C THR A 35 -4.01 -6.22 9.35
N GLY A 36 -4.40 -5.84 8.14
CA GLY A 36 -4.22 -6.63 6.92
C GLY A 36 -4.95 -6.02 5.73
N PHE A 37 -5.16 -6.80 4.67
CA PHE A 37 -5.86 -6.39 3.46
C PHE A 37 -6.72 -7.55 2.95
N ASN A 38 -7.87 -7.26 2.36
CA ASN A 38 -8.80 -8.29 1.85
C ASN A 38 -8.44 -8.81 0.44
N ALA A 39 -7.16 -8.80 0.08
CA ALA A 39 -6.72 -9.12 -1.28
C ALA A 39 -7.00 -10.58 -1.65
N ALA A 40 -7.61 -10.81 -2.82
CA ALA A 40 -7.85 -12.15 -3.33
C ALA A 40 -6.66 -12.67 -4.16
N TRP A 41 -5.90 -11.77 -4.76
CA TRP A 41 -4.80 -12.11 -5.66
C TRP A 41 -3.44 -11.96 -4.99
N ARG A 42 -2.70 -13.07 -4.90
CA ARG A 42 -1.39 -13.17 -4.20
C ARG A 42 -1.45 -12.54 -2.79
N PRO A 43 -2.30 -13.06 -1.88
CA PRO A 43 -2.45 -12.53 -0.53
C PRO A 43 -1.19 -12.70 0.33
N GLU A 44 -0.28 -13.58 -0.06
CA GLU A 44 0.99 -13.83 0.62
C GLU A 44 2.00 -12.67 0.46
N ARG A 45 1.67 -11.66 -0.36
CA ARG A 45 2.49 -10.45 -0.50
C ARG A 45 2.51 -9.69 0.82
N PRO A 46 3.65 -9.08 1.21
CA PRO A 46 3.72 -8.23 2.40
C PRO A 46 2.72 -7.07 2.36
N PHE A 47 2.50 -6.50 1.17
CA PHE A 47 1.53 -5.44 0.91
C PHE A 47 0.71 -5.79 -0.32
N PRO A 48 -0.39 -6.56 -0.19
CA PRO A 48 -1.19 -6.98 -1.32
C PRO A 48 -2.17 -5.86 -1.71
N ILE A 49 -1.64 -4.70 -2.08
CA ILE A 49 -2.40 -3.52 -2.48
C ILE A 49 -1.95 -2.99 -3.84
N ASP A 50 -2.87 -2.34 -4.53
CA ASP A 50 -2.61 -1.65 -5.78
C ASP A 50 -1.76 -0.38 -5.58
N THR A 51 -1.07 0.04 -6.64
CA THR A 51 -0.28 1.28 -6.63
C THR A 51 -1.15 2.52 -6.42
N ALA A 52 -2.42 2.49 -6.83
CA ALA A 52 -3.40 3.56 -6.59
C ALA A 52 -4.00 3.55 -5.17
N ALA A 53 -3.71 2.54 -4.36
CA ALA A 53 -4.32 2.35 -3.04
C ALA A 53 -3.54 3.00 -1.88
N PHE A 54 -2.40 3.64 -2.17
CA PHE A 54 -1.59 4.28 -1.14
C PHE A 54 -0.92 5.57 -1.61
N ALA A 55 -0.52 6.38 -0.64
CA ALA A 55 0.44 7.47 -0.84
C ALA A 55 1.39 7.58 0.33
N ILE A 56 2.60 8.06 0.05
CA ILE A 56 3.68 8.21 1.03
C ILE A 56 3.83 9.69 1.37
N SER A 57 4.03 10.02 2.65
CA SER A 57 4.39 11.39 3.03
C SER A 57 5.76 11.78 2.45
N MET A 58 5.86 13.00 1.92
CA MET A 58 7.10 13.48 1.29
C MET A 58 8.31 13.45 2.24
N ASP A 59 8.08 13.67 3.53
CA ASP A 59 9.09 13.56 4.58
C ASP A 59 9.64 12.13 4.71
N LEU A 60 8.77 11.10 4.64
CA LEU A 60 9.20 9.71 4.66
C LEU A 60 9.98 9.34 3.39
N PHE A 61 9.54 9.84 2.24
CA PHE A 61 10.22 9.59 0.97
C PHE A 61 11.63 10.19 0.94
N ILE A 62 11.80 11.45 1.36
CA ILE A 62 13.11 12.12 1.40
C ILE A 62 14.08 11.44 2.37
N ARG A 63 13.59 10.93 3.52
CA ARG A 63 14.41 10.23 4.50
C ARG A 63 14.90 8.85 4.03
N ASN A 64 14.23 8.26 3.04
CA ASN A 64 14.54 6.94 2.52
C ASN A 64 14.90 7.03 1.03
N PRO A 65 16.05 7.64 0.68
CA PRO A 65 16.43 7.86 -0.71
C PRO A 65 16.70 6.57 -1.51
N GLN A 66 16.83 5.43 -0.82
CA GLN A 66 16.97 4.10 -1.44
C GLN A 66 15.61 3.45 -1.76
N ALA A 67 14.49 4.07 -1.36
CA ALA A 67 13.15 3.58 -1.64
C ALA A 67 12.81 3.80 -3.12
N THR A 68 13.03 2.79 -3.96
CA THR A 68 12.85 2.86 -5.42
C THR A 68 11.87 1.80 -5.91
N PHE A 69 11.07 2.07 -6.94
CA PHE A 69 10.32 0.98 -7.59
C PHE A 69 11.28 0.03 -8.33
N SER A 70 11.38 -1.22 -7.87
CA SER A 70 12.14 -2.27 -8.55
C SER A 70 11.48 -2.67 -9.87
N TYR A 71 12.26 -2.63 -10.96
CA TYR A 71 11.79 -3.04 -12.30
C TYR A 71 11.77 -4.57 -12.49
N GLU A 72 12.56 -5.31 -11.71
CA GLU A 72 12.66 -6.78 -11.74
C GLU A 72 11.75 -7.45 -10.70
N VAL A 73 10.46 -7.19 -10.80
CA VAL A 73 9.46 -7.78 -9.90
C VAL A 73 8.41 -8.49 -10.73
N GLN A 74 8.01 -9.68 -10.29
CA GLN A 74 6.89 -10.40 -10.91
C GLN A 74 5.66 -9.48 -10.97
N ARG A 75 4.85 -9.58 -12.03
CA ARG A 75 3.59 -8.82 -12.14
C ARG A 75 2.84 -8.91 -10.81
N GLY A 76 2.49 -7.76 -10.22
CA GLY A 76 1.83 -7.67 -8.91
C GLY A 76 2.71 -7.38 -7.70
N TYR A 77 4.03 -7.42 -7.88
CA TYR A 77 5.00 -7.09 -6.83
C TYR A 77 5.61 -5.70 -7.03
N GLN A 78 5.16 -4.93 -8.03
CA GLN A 78 5.75 -3.62 -8.33
C GLN A 78 5.53 -2.59 -7.22
N SER A 79 4.40 -2.64 -6.50
CA SER A 79 4.19 -1.82 -5.31
C SER A 79 5.18 -2.11 -4.17
N ILE A 80 5.86 -3.28 -4.19
CA ILE A 80 6.78 -3.75 -3.14
C ILE A 80 8.20 -3.21 -3.32
N GLY A 81 8.57 -2.76 -4.53
CA GLY A 81 9.93 -2.27 -4.78
C GLY A 81 10.35 -1.14 -3.84
N VAL A 82 9.39 -0.32 -3.40
CA VAL A 82 9.61 0.81 -2.50
C VAL A 82 9.95 0.29 -1.10
N GLN A 83 11.20 -0.10 -0.90
CA GLN A 83 11.76 -0.50 0.38
C GLN A 83 11.98 0.77 1.21
N ILE A 84 10.92 1.20 1.91
CA ILE A 84 10.93 2.30 2.88
C ILE A 84 11.42 1.82 4.25
#